data_AF-A0A151PAU5-F1
#
_entry.id   AF-A0A151PAU5-F1
#
_cell.length_a   1.000
_cell.length_b   1.000
_cell.length_c   1.000
_cell.angle_alpha   90.00
_cell.angle_beta   90.00
_cell.angle_gamma   90.00
#
_symmetry.space_group_name_H-M   'P 1'
#
loop_
_entity.id
_entity.type
_entity.pdbx_description
1 polymer ?
#
loop_
_entity_poly.entity_id
_entity_poly.type
_entity_poly.pdbx_seq_one_letter_code
_entity_poly.pdbx_strand_id
1 'polypeptide(L)'
;MERKRAKKTIAKVKNAAMDDLYHRLETKGGQKEVYKIAKRRKRLTRDVMHVRLIKDESGRLLTNEEEIKNKWKKYFEDLMNKKNQRSLRASATENQSMVTDINIMEVKRGLNKMKNGKPTGPDEIPVEVWKILGEEEIDILWRLFKAIFATEKMPNEWRGSVLVLIFKQKGDVQDCRNLRS
;
A
#
# COMPACT_ATOMS: atom_id res chain seq x y z
N MET A 1 3.35 -33.91 -2.26
CA MET A 1 2.76 -34.50 -1.03
C MET A 1 3.43 -34.00 0.26
N GLU A 2 4.76 -33.91 0.32
CA GLU A 2 5.51 -33.50 1.53
C GLU A 2 5.20 -32.07 2.03
N ARG A 3 5.14 -31.09 1.13
CA ARG A 3 4.82 -29.69 1.50
C ARG A 3 3.47 -29.54 2.22
N LYS A 4 2.50 -30.41 1.90
CA LYS A 4 1.17 -30.44 2.55
C LYS A 4 1.25 -31.05 3.94
N ARG A 5 2.05 -32.12 4.11
CA ARG A 5 2.32 -32.74 5.41
C ARG A 5 3.09 -31.80 6.34
N ALA A 6 4.15 -31.15 5.84
CA ALA A 6 4.94 -30.17 6.59
C ALA A 6 4.07 -29.00 7.10
N LYS A 7 3.21 -28.44 6.25
CA LYS A 7 2.24 -27.40 6.65
C LYS A 7 1.28 -27.88 7.75
N LYS A 8 0.80 -29.12 7.67
CA LYS A 8 -0.10 -29.72 8.67
C LYS A 8 0.59 -29.91 10.02
N THR A 9 1.85 -30.34 10.02
CA THR A 9 2.66 -30.48 11.24
C THR A 9 2.93 -29.11 11.89
N ILE A 10 3.31 -28.11 11.09
CA ILE A 10 3.51 -26.73 11.58
C ILE A 10 2.22 -26.17 12.19
N ALA A 11 1.07 -26.40 11.56
CA ALA A 11 -0.21 -25.97 12.09
C ALA A 11 -0.54 -26.61 13.45
N LYS A 12 -0.31 -27.92 13.60
CA LYS A 12 -0.51 -28.62 14.88
C LYS A 12 0.37 -28.06 15.99
N VAL A 13 1.65 -27.85 15.72
CA VAL A 13 2.60 -27.29 16.70
C VAL A 13 2.20 -25.87 17.11
N LYS A 14 1.77 -25.04 16.14
CA LYS A 14 1.29 -23.69 16.42
C LYS A 14 0.02 -23.68 17.28
N ASN A 15 -0.92 -24.59 17.02
CA ASN A 15 -2.15 -24.70 17.79
C ASN A 15 -1.85 -25.13 19.23
N ALA A 16 -1.05 -26.18 19.44
CA ALA A 16 -0.66 -26.61 20.78
C ALA A 16 0.04 -25.50 21.58
N ALA A 17 0.97 -24.77 20.94
CA ALA A 17 1.63 -23.62 21.58
C ALA A 17 0.66 -22.47 21.91
N MET A 18 -0.42 -22.33 21.15
CA MET A 18 -1.47 -21.33 21.39
C MET A 18 -2.38 -21.77 22.55
N ASP A 19 -2.75 -23.03 22.62
CA ASP A 19 -3.56 -23.59 23.70
C ASP A 19 -2.83 -23.46 25.04
N ASP A 20 -1.52 -23.80 25.07
CA ASP A 20 -0.65 -23.60 26.24
C ASP A 20 -0.51 -22.12 26.65
N LEU A 21 -0.58 -21.21 25.67
CA LEU A 21 -0.60 -19.77 25.96
C LEU A 21 -1.93 -19.40 26.63
N TYR A 22 -3.07 -19.81 26.09
CA TYR A 22 -4.39 -19.49 26.65
C TYR A 22 -4.55 -20.00 28.08
N HIS A 23 -4.18 -21.26 28.35
CA HIS A 23 -4.21 -21.80 29.72
C HIS A 23 -3.37 -21.01 30.71
N ARG A 24 -2.17 -20.53 30.30
CA ARG A 24 -1.35 -19.68 31.17
C ARG A 24 -1.99 -18.33 31.45
N LEU A 25 -2.68 -17.75 30.47
CA LEU A 25 -3.34 -16.43 30.60
C LEU A 25 -4.58 -16.48 31.52
N GLU A 26 -5.22 -17.64 31.65
CA GLU A 26 -6.38 -17.86 32.55
C GLU A 26 -6.00 -17.96 34.04
N THR A 27 -4.72 -18.15 34.35
CA THR A 27 -4.24 -18.21 35.74
C THR A 27 -4.18 -16.82 36.40
N LYS A 28 -4.25 -16.76 37.74
CA LYS A 28 -4.04 -15.51 38.49
C LYS A 28 -2.67 -14.86 38.20
N GLY A 29 -1.63 -15.65 37.91
CA GLY A 29 -0.32 -15.16 37.46
C GLY A 29 -0.30 -14.66 36.00
N GLY A 30 -1.24 -15.14 35.18
CA GLY A 30 -1.40 -14.79 33.77
C GLY A 30 -1.84 -13.35 33.50
N GLN A 31 -2.49 -12.69 34.47
CA GLN A 31 -2.95 -11.30 34.33
C GLN A 31 -1.82 -10.33 33.95
N LYS A 32 -0.62 -10.50 34.55
CA LYS A 32 0.55 -9.68 34.24
C LYS A 32 1.07 -9.92 32.82
N GLU A 33 0.95 -11.15 32.32
CA GLU A 33 1.33 -11.49 30.96
C GLU A 33 0.32 -11.01 29.92
N VAL A 34 -0.99 -11.08 30.19
CA VAL A 34 -2.02 -10.44 29.36
C VAL A 34 -1.70 -8.95 29.20
N TYR A 35 -1.38 -8.27 30.30
CA TYR A 35 -1.03 -6.85 30.27
C TYR A 35 0.27 -6.59 29.47
N LYS A 36 1.31 -7.42 29.62
CA LYS A 36 2.54 -7.31 28.81
C LYS A 36 2.28 -7.54 27.32
N ILE A 37 1.47 -8.54 26.97
CA ILE A 37 1.07 -8.84 25.58
C ILE A 37 0.29 -7.66 25.01
N ALA A 38 -0.70 -7.15 25.74
CA ALA A 38 -1.49 -5.97 25.35
C ALA A 38 -0.60 -4.73 25.17
N LYS A 39 0.34 -4.48 26.09
CA LYS A 39 1.30 -3.36 26.01
C LYS A 39 2.26 -3.51 24.83
N ARG A 40 2.72 -4.73 24.53
CA ARG A 40 3.55 -5.02 23.34
C ARG A 40 2.75 -4.80 22.06
N ARG A 41 1.51 -5.31 21.98
CA ARG A 41 0.60 -5.06 20.85
C ARG A 41 0.35 -3.57 20.66
N LYS A 42 0.00 -2.84 21.73
CA LYS A 42 -0.18 -1.38 21.70
C LYS A 42 1.07 -0.62 21.24
N ARG A 43 2.28 -1.10 21.56
CA ARG A 43 3.53 -0.51 21.04
C ARG A 43 3.75 -0.81 19.56
N LEU A 44 3.38 -2.01 19.09
CA LEU A 44 3.50 -2.42 17.69
C LEU A 44 2.42 -1.78 16.80
N THR A 45 1.26 -1.46 17.36
CA THR A 45 0.14 -0.77 16.70
C THR A 45 0.10 0.72 17.00
N ARG A 46 1.05 1.25 17.78
CA ARG A 46 1.25 2.69 17.85
C ARG A 46 1.77 3.07 16.49
N ASP A 47 0.87 3.59 15.67
CA ASP A 47 1.27 4.17 14.42
C ASP A 47 2.39 5.15 14.70
N VAL A 48 3.48 5.02 13.96
CA VAL A 48 4.48 6.08 13.88
C VAL A 48 3.86 7.19 13.02
N MET A 49 2.69 7.70 13.41
CA MET A 49 1.94 8.76 12.74
C MET A 49 2.70 10.09 12.72
N HIS A 50 3.76 10.17 13.53
CA HIS A 50 4.56 11.36 13.70
C HIS A 50 6.03 10.98 13.53
N VAL A 51 6.44 10.64 12.30
CA VAL A 51 7.88 10.67 11.95
C VAL A 51 8.30 12.14 11.95
N ARG A 52 8.48 12.71 13.15
CA ARG A 52 8.95 14.09 13.37
C ARG A 52 10.46 14.23 13.20
N LEU A 53 11.15 13.11 12.99
CA LEU A 53 12.60 13.03 12.98
C LEU A 53 13.03 12.07 11.87
N ILE A 54 13.72 12.59 10.87
CA ILE A 54 14.23 11.82 9.72
C ILE A 54 15.72 12.10 9.57
N LYS A 55 16.49 11.08 9.22
CA LYS A 55 17.89 11.27 8.88
C LYS A 55 18.04 11.68 7.42
N ASP A 56 18.87 12.69 7.18
CA ASP A 56 19.33 13.01 5.84
C ASP A 56 20.40 12.02 5.35
N GLU A 57 20.94 12.25 4.15
CA GLU A 57 21.99 11.40 3.56
C GLU A 57 23.29 11.40 4.38
N SER A 58 23.57 12.46 5.14
CA SER A 58 24.74 12.57 6.01
C SER A 58 24.54 11.91 7.38
N GLY A 59 23.33 11.37 7.64
CA GLY A 59 22.95 10.79 8.92
C GLY A 59 22.54 11.82 9.97
N ARG A 60 22.45 13.11 9.61
CA ARG A 60 21.98 14.18 10.49
C ARG A 60 20.46 14.10 10.64
N LEU A 61 20.00 14.33 11.87
CA LEU A 61 18.59 14.32 12.20
C LEU A 61 17.93 15.65 11.80
N LEU A 62 16.98 15.58 10.87
CA LEU A 62 16.08 16.65 10.50
C LEU A 62 14.95 16.71 11.52
N THR A 63 14.70 17.89 12.06
CA THR A 63 13.68 18.16 13.09
C THR A 63 12.69 19.24 12.64
N ASN A 64 13.07 20.05 11.66
CA ASN A 64 12.22 21.07 11.05
C ASN A 64 11.24 20.40 10.06
N GLU A 65 9.96 20.78 10.15
CA GLU A 65 8.90 20.24 9.32
C GLU A 65 9.13 20.46 7.81
N GLU A 66 9.65 21.62 7.43
CA GLU A 66 9.94 21.95 6.03
C GLU A 66 11.10 21.11 5.47
N GLU A 67 12.15 20.90 6.27
CA GLU A 67 13.27 20.02 5.91
C GLU A 67 12.79 18.57 5.73
N ILE A 68 11.92 18.10 6.64
CA ILE A 68 11.33 16.76 6.58
C ILE A 68 10.44 16.60 5.34
N LYS A 69 9.58 17.57 5.04
CA LYS A 69 8.74 17.59 3.82
C LYS A 69 9.60 17.57 2.56
N ASN A 70 10.64 18.39 2.50
CA ASN A 70 11.56 18.42 1.38
C ASN A 70 12.34 17.10 1.22
N LYS A 71 12.73 16.46 2.33
CA LYS A 71 13.37 15.14 2.29
C LYS A 71 12.43 14.07 1.75
N TRP A 72 11.16 14.09 2.14
CA TRP A 72 10.14 13.19 1.57
C TRP A 72 9.89 13.44 0.09
N LYS A 73 9.74 14.70 -0.29
CA LYS A 73 9.56 15.10 -1.69
C LYS A 73 10.69 14.53 -2.56
N LYS A 74 11.95 14.80 -2.21
CA LYS A 74 13.12 14.25 -2.91
C LYS A 74 13.10 12.72 -2.97
N TYR A 75 12.81 12.07 -1.83
CA TYR A 75 12.76 10.61 -1.78
C TYR A 75 11.74 10.01 -2.75
N PHE A 76 10.52 10.56 -2.81
CA PHE A 76 9.48 10.08 -3.72
C PHE A 76 9.71 10.51 -5.17
N GLU A 77 10.25 11.70 -5.43
CA GLU A 77 10.68 12.11 -6.77
C GLU A 77 11.71 11.13 -7.32
N ASP A 78 12.73 10.76 -6.54
CA ASP A 78 13.72 9.76 -6.93
C ASP A 78 13.09 8.38 -7.11
N LEU A 79 12.21 7.96 -6.20
CA LEU A 79 11.59 6.64 -6.23
C LEU A 79 10.68 6.46 -7.45
N MET A 80 9.87 7.47 -7.76
CA MET A 80 8.84 7.42 -8.81
C MET A 80 9.43 7.73 -10.20
N ASN A 81 10.46 8.58 -10.27
CA ASN A 81 11.04 9.03 -11.54
C ASN A 81 12.35 8.31 -11.91
N LYS A 82 12.89 7.42 -11.06
CA LYS A 82 14.01 6.55 -11.45
C LYS A 82 13.61 5.74 -12.68
N LYS A 83 14.25 6.03 -13.82
CA LYS A 83 14.13 5.25 -15.05
C LYS A 83 14.43 3.79 -14.74
N ASN A 84 13.39 2.97 -14.67
CA ASN A 84 13.57 1.52 -14.62
C ASN A 84 14.40 1.13 -15.84
N GLN A 85 15.42 0.26 -15.69
CA GLN A 85 16.18 -0.31 -16.81
C GLN A 85 15.29 -0.96 -17.90
N ARG A 86 14.00 -1.19 -17.62
CA ARG A 86 12.99 -1.54 -18.62
C ARG A 86 12.82 -0.49 -19.72
N SER A 87 13.06 0.79 -19.45
CA SER A 87 13.02 1.86 -20.47
C SER A 87 14.18 1.78 -21.47
N LEU A 88 15.24 1.01 -21.17
CA LEU A 88 16.34 0.73 -22.11
C LEU A 88 16.05 -0.46 -23.02
N ARG A 89 14.97 -1.22 -22.78
CA ARG A 89 14.45 -2.19 -23.76
C ARG A 89 13.59 -1.53 -24.85
N ALA A 90 13.79 -0.24 -25.09
CA ALA A 90 13.16 0.54 -26.16
C ALA A 90 13.97 0.53 -27.48
N SER A 91 14.84 -0.46 -27.67
CA SER A 91 15.21 -0.92 -29.02
C SER A 91 14.46 -2.21 -29.40
N ALA A 92 13.41 -2.56 -28.66
CA ALA A 92 12.38 -3.43 -29.20
C ALA A 92 11.62 -2.57 -30.21
N THR A 93 11.65 -2.98 -31.48
CA THR A 93 10.85 -2.49 -32.60
C THR A 93 9.61 -1.79 -32.10
N GLU A 94 9.42 -0.52 -32.45
CA GLU A 94 8.16 0.19 -32.22
C GLU A 94 7.04 -0.78 -32.58
N ASN A 95 6.30 -1.26 -31.58
CA ASN A 95 5.10 -2.01 -31.85
C ASN A 95 4.13 -1.00 -32.44
N GLN A 96 4.20 -0.81 -33.76
CA GLN A 96 3.18 -0.23 -34.63
C GLN A 96 1.91 -1.10 -34.62
N SER A 97 1.61 -1.79 -33.52
CA SER A 97 0.23 -2.16 -33.25
C SER A 97 -0.50 -0.85 -33.03
N MET A 98 -1.41 -0.51 -33.95
CA MET A 98 -2.38 0.57 -33.75
C MET A 98 -2.90 0.49 -32.32
N VAL A 99 -2.60 1.51 -31.51
CA VAL A 99 -3.12 1.56 -30.15
C VAL A 99 -4.63 1.75 -30.31
N THR A 100 -5.39 0.71 -30.00
CA THR A 100 -6.84 0.75 -30.15
C THR A 100 -7.45 1.62 -29.07
N ASP A 101 -8.56 2.28 -29.39
CA ASP A 101 -9.39 2.98 -28.42
C ASP A 101 -9.71 2.08 -27.20
N ILE A 102 -9.80 2.70 -26.02
CA ILE A 102 -10.23 2.03 -24.79
C ILE A 102 -11.63 1.46 -25.01
N ASN A 103 -11.80 0.16 -24.81
CA ASN A 103 -13.09 -0.52 -24.94
C ASN A 103 -13.83 -0.51 -23.59
N ILE A 104 -15.15 -0.30 -23.62
CA ILE A 104 -16.02 -0.37 -22.43
C ILE A 104 -15.85 -1.70 -21.66
N MET A 105 -15.61 -2.80 -22.36
CA MET A 105 -15.35 -4.12 -21.75
C MET A 105 -14.03 -4.17 -20.99
N GLU A 106 -13.04 -3.36 -21.37
CA GLU A 106 -11.78 -3.24 -20.63
C GLU A 106 -12.00 -2.51 -19.30
N VAL A 107 -12.82 -1.44 -19.31
CA VAL A 107 -13.22 -0.70 -18.10
C VAL A 107 -13.95 -1.64 -17.14
N LYS A 108 -14.97 -2.36 -17.63
CA LYS A 108 -15.72 -3.35 -16.85
C LYS A 108 -14.80 -4.44 -16.27
N ARG A 109 -13.87 -4.96 -17.07
CA ARG A 109 -12.92 -5.98 -16.62
C ARG A 109 -11.94 -5.43 -15.59
N GLY A 110 -11.47 -4.19 -15.76
CA GLY A 110 -10.61 -3.49 -14.81
C GLY A 110 -11.30 -3.36 -13.46
N LEU A 111 -12.54 -2.86 -13.47
CA LEU A 111 -13.34 -2.68 -12.26
C LEU A 111 -13.58 -4.00 -11.52
N ASN A 112 -13.93 -5.08 -12.24
CA ASN A 112 -14.15 -6.39 -11.64
C ASN A 112 -12.89 -7.00 -11.01
N LYS A 113 -11.69 -6.66 -11.52
CA LYS A 113 -10.41 -7.13 -10.96
C LYS A 113 -10.01 -6.39 -9.69
N MET A 114 -10.58 -5.21 -9.42
CA MET A 114 -10.26 -4.45 -8.21
C MET A 114 -10.77 -5.18 -6.96
N LYS A 115 -10.04 -5.06 -5.84
CA LYS A 115 -10.40 -5.73 -4.58
C LYS A 115 -11.35 -4.87 -3.76
N ASN A 116 -12.34 -5.51 -3.13
CA ASN A 116 -13.21 -4.89 -2.14
C ASN A 116 -12.47 -4.63 -0.83
N GLY A 117 -13.00 -3.75 0.01
CA GLY A 117 -12.48 -3.36 1.32
C GLY A 117 -11.17 -2.57 1.24
N LYS A 118 -10.95 -1.87 0.12
CA LYS A 118 -9.81 -0.97 -0.03
C LYS A 118 -10.14 0.38 0.59
N PRO A 119 -9.16 1.06 1.24
CA PRO A 119 -9.34 2.44 1.66
C PRO A 119 -9.76 3.31 0.47
N THR A 120 -10.70 4.22 0.71
CA THR A 120 -11.15 5.19 -0.29
C THR A 120 -10.06 6.20 -0.60
N GLY A 121 -10.14 6.81 -1.79
CA GLY A 121 -9.33 7.98 -2.11
C GLY A 121 -9.83 9.23 -1.37
N PRO A 122 -9.26 10.40 -1.70
CA PRO A 122 -9.74 11.70 -1.21
C PRO A 122 -11.18 12.02 -1.62
N ASP A 123 -11.73 11.29 -2.59
CA ASP A 123 -13.12 11.39 -3.04
C ASP A 123 -14.11 10.69 -2.08
N GLU A 124 -13.60 9.89 -1.13
CA GLU A 124 -14.39 9.08 -0.20
C GLU A 124 -15.32 8.07 -0.89
N ILE A 125 -15.07 7.74 -2.16
CA ILE A 125 -15.89 6.79 -2.93
C ILE A 125 -15.24 5.40 -2.92
N PRO A 126 -15.88 4.39 -2.32
CA PRO A 126 -15.37 3.02 -2.34
C PRO A 126 -15.60 2.35 -3.70
N VAL A 127 -14.73 1.40 -4.06
CA VAL A 127 -14.82 0.69 -5.35
C VAL A 127 -16.12 -0.11 -5.48
N GLU A 128 -16.71 -0.50 -4.37
CA GLU A 128 -17.98 -1.20 -4.27
C GLU A 128 -19.13 -0.40 -4.87
N VAL A 129 -19.12 0.93 -4.72
CA VAL A 129 -20.13 1.81 -5.33
C VAL A 129 -20.12 1.62 -6.84
N TRP A 130 -18.95 1.74 -7.46
CA TRP A 130 -18.78 1.53 -8.90
C TRP A 130 -19.19 0.12 -9.37
N LYS A 131 -19.00 -0.91 -8.53
CA LYS A 131 -19.38 -2.29 -8.87
C LYS A 131 -20.88 -2.56 -8.77
N ILE A 132 -21.59 -1.82 -7.92
CA ILE A 132 -23.04 -2.02 -7.66
C ILE A 132 -23.88 -1.21 -8.65
N LEU A 133 -23.43 -0.01 -9.00
CA LEU A 133 -24.26 0.96 -9.71
C LEU A 133 -24.69 0.50 -11.12
N GLY A 134 -23.88 -0.33 -11.82
CA GLY A 134 -24.30 -1.03 -13.03
C GLY A 134 -23.63 -0.52 -14.30
N GLU A 135 -24.30 -0.65 -15.45
CA GLU A 135 -23.74 -0.34 -16.77
C GLU A 135 -23.69 1.17 -17.08
N GLU A 136 -24.60 1.97 -16.52
CA GLU A 136 -24.67 3.42 -16.79
C GLU A 136 -23.40 4.13 -16.30
N GLU A 137 -22.88 3.73 -15.15
CA GLU A 137 -21.67 4.30 -14.57
C GLU A 137 -20.40 3.78 -15.24
N ILE A 138 -20.45 2.55 -15.77
CA ILE A 138 -19.38 2.03 -16.62
C ILE A 138 -19.28 2.87 -17.90
N ASP A 139 -20.40 3.32 -18.48
CA ASP A 139 -20.41 4.24 -19.63
C ASP A 139 -19.76 5.58 -19.28
N ILE A 140 -20.08 6.16 -18.11
CA ILE A 140 -19.47 7.42 -17.62
C ILE A 140 -17.95 7.26 -17.47
N LEU A 141 -17.50 6.20 -16.80
CA LEU A 141 -16.07 5.91 -16.62
C LEU A 141 -15.36 5.71 -17.96
N TRP A 142 -15.99 4.98 -18.88
CA TRP A 142 -15.46 4.74 -20.21
C TRP A 142 -15.31 6.05 -21.00
N ARG A 143 -16.31 6.93 -21.01
CA ARG A 143 -16.21 8.25 -21.65
C ARG A 143 -15.10 9.09 -21.05
N LEU A 144 -14.95 9.09 -19.73
CA LEU A 144 -13.87 9.80 -19.04
C LEU A 144 -12.50 9.27 -19.48
N PHE A 145 -12.27 7.96 -19.41
CA PHE A 145 -11.01 7.37 -19.82
C PHE A 145 -10.73 7.60 -21.30
N LYS A 146 -11.74 7.49 -22.16
CA LYS A 146 -11.61 7.80 -23.59
C LYS A 146 -11.22 9.25 -23.84
N ALA A 147 -11.82 10.20 -23.13
CA ALA A 147 -11.47 11.61 -23.24
C ALA A 147 -10.03 11.90 -22.76
N ILE A 148 -9.62 11.31 -21.63
CA ILE A 148 -8.25 11.43 -21.12
C ILE A 148 -7.24 10.85 -22.14
N PHE A 149 -7.56 9.69 -22.71
CA PHE A 149 -6.70 9.01 -23.67
C PHE A 149 -6.57 9.81 -24.97
N ALA A 150 -7.68 10.34 -25.51
CA ALA A 150 -7.69 11.12 -26.74
C ALA A 150 -7.04 12.50 -26.59
N THR A 151 -7.17 13.14 -25.43
CA THR A 151 -6.62 14.49 -25.19
C THR A 151 -5.20 14.47 -24.61
N GLU A 152 -4.74 13.31 -24.14
CA GLU A 152 -3.50 13.13 -23.37
C GLU A 152 -3.42 14.05 -22.13
N LYS A 153 -4.56 14.54 -21.64
CA LYS A 153 -4.65 15.47 -20.51
C LYS A 153 -5.20 14.77 -19.28
N MET A 154 -4.35 14.72 -18.25
CA MET A 154 -4.73 14.25 -16.92
C MET A 154 -5.60 15.30 -16.20
N PRO A 155 -6.74 14.90 -15.57
CA PRO A 155 -7.51 15.75 -14.67
C PRO A 155 -6.63 16.33 -13.56
N ASN A 156 -6.89 17.57 -13.15
CA ASN A 156 -6.06 18.24 -12.14
C ASN A 156 -6.17 17.57 -10.77
N GLU A 157 -7.35 17.04 -10.47
CA GLU A 157 -7.66 16.28 -9.27
C GLU A 157 -6.76 15.06 -9.12
N TRP A 158 -6.35 14.43 -10.24
CA TRP A 158 -5.47 13.25 -10.25
C TRP A 158 -3.99 13.61 -10.18
N ARG A 159 -3.63 14.90 -10.28
CA ARG A 159 -2.23 15.36 -10.17
C ARG A 159 -1.76 15.46 -8.72
N GLY A 160 -2.70 15.49 -7.77
CA GLY A 160 -2.40 15.45 -6.34
C GLY A 160 -2.22 14.02 -5.83
N SER A 161 -1.31 13.82 -4.87
CA SER A 161 -1.23 12.58 -4.10
C SER A 161 -1.10 12.89 -2.62
N VAL A 162 -1.81 12.12 -1.79
CA VAL A 162 -1.69 12.17 -0.33
C VAL A 162 -0.86 10.98 0.11
N LEU A 163 0.26 11.24 0.78
CA LEU A 163 1.17 10.21 1.25
C LEU A 163 0.96 9.97 2.74
N VAL A 164 0.54 8.75 3.10
CA VAL A 164 0.48 8.30 4.49
C VAL A 164 1.64 7.34 4.73
N LEU A 165 2.53 7.71 5.65
CA LEU A 165 3.75 6.96 5.91
C LEU A 165 3.53 5.92 7.00
N ILE A 166 3.80 4.66 6.67
CA ILE A 166 3.62 3.51 7.56
C ILE A 166 4.97 2.84 7.79
N PHE A 167 5.39 2.73 9.05
CA PHE A 167 6.67 2.09 9.37
C PHE A 167 6.61 0.57 9.10
N LYS A 168 7.60 0.03 8.39
CA LYS A 168 7.70 -1.40 8.03
C LYS A 168 8.01 -2.31 9.23
N GLN A 169 8.15 -1.75 10.43
CA GLN A 169 8.52 -2.46 11.66
C GLN A 169 9.89 -3.17 11.58
N LYS A 170 10.77 -2.64 10.73
CA LYS A 170 12.14 -3.16 10.52
C LYS A 170 13.09 -2.03 10.20
N GLY A 171 14.28 -2.06 10.81
CA GLY A 171 15.32 -1.06 10.60
C GLY A 171 15.12 0.20 11.45
N ASP A 172 15.83 1.26 11.09
CA ASP A 172 15.71 2.58 11.73
C ASP A 172 14.43 3.28 11.27
N VAL A 173 13.61 3.73 12.21
CA VAL A 173 12.36 4.47 11.95
C VAL A 173 12.62 5.86 11.36
N GLN A 174 13.84 6.38 11.53
CA GLN A 174 14.26 7.68 11.01
C GLN A 174 14.78 7.60 9.55
N ASP A 175 14.85 6.39 8.97
CA ASP A 175 15.25 6.17 7.58
C ASP A 175 14.01 6.05 6.68
N CYS A 176 13.91 6.92 5.67
CA CYS A 176 12.81 6.93 4.70
C CYS A 176 12.55 5.57 4.04
N ARG A 177 13.59 4.76 3.82
CA ARG A 177 13.49 3.44 3.15
C ARG A 177 12.72 2.42 3.99
N ASN A 178 12.68 2.60 5.30
CA ASN A 178 12.02 1.70 6.25
C ASN A 178 10.55 2.06 6.47
N LEU A 179 10.05 3.09 5.79
CA LEU A 179 8.64 3.45 5.73
C LEU A 179 8.07 3.03 4.37
N ARG A 180 6.78 2.75 4.32
CA ARG A 180 6.01 2.53 3.09
C ARG A 180 4.91 3.58 3.01
N SER A 181 4.64 4.06 1.79
CA SER A 181 3.39 4.73 1.42
C SER A 181 2.32 3.72 1.04
#